data_AF-A0A1Y2AUG1-F1
#
_entry.id   AF-A0A1Y2AUG1-F1
#
_cell.length_a   1.000
_cell.length_b   1.000
_cell.length_c   1.000
_cell.angle_alpha   90.00
_cell.angle_beta   90.00
_cell.angle_gamma   90.00
#
_symmetry.space_group_name_H-M   'P 1'
#
loop_
_entity.id
_entity.type
_entity.pdbx_description
1 polymer ?
#
loop_
_entity_poly.entity_id
_entity_poly.type
_entity_poly.pdbx_seq_one_letter_code
_entity_poly.pdbx_strand_id
1 'polypeptide(L)'
;MSSGGKYIPPSKRAGYVPSPSSLPPSARRVSAGAVDSNIKTLSWDELSDHFQHPQDSTFTYFSYPLPPRPRYIRREYDPSRTPETTPLPPSPPPPPPIHPLNNIVSYICIFQNAHPAWDTDGELWTHSNADKLLEDWKGLRQNFSRPVPVFRAIRGSKSVFGFYGWWIIQDLEVVPAGSDELKRMLKVKEDTRAYGRAGRTAGAWQQSFETTWVKLRLVRAPPTGKHYTELKDPITLKGGKGGEVERYLLEISGLQDEISILDEHHEHDKTNNERTSDQH
;
A
#
# COMPACT_ATOMS: atom_id res chain seq x y z
N MET A 1 30.96 4.37 25.31
CA MET A 1 31.39 3.94 23.96
C MET A 1 30.72 2.61 23.66
N SER A 2 29.64 2.61 22.89
CA SER A 2 28.89 1.40 22.57
C SER A 2 29.48 0.77 21.31
N SER A 3 30.09 -0.41 21.44
CA SER A 3 30.59 -1.19 20.31
C SER A 3 29.40 -1.84 19.59
N GLY A 4 28.82 -1.10 18.65
CA GLY A 4 27.85 -1.64 17.70
C GLY A 4 28.50 -2.73 16.84
N GLY A 5 28.36 -3.99 17.25
CA GLY A 5 28.82 -5.13 16.46
C GLY A 5 28.12 -5.15 15.11
N LYS A 6 28.89 -4.92 14.03
CA LYS A 6 28.40 -5.04 12.65
C LYS A 6 27.82 -6.43 12.44
N TYR A 7 26.53 -6.51 12.13
CA TYR A 7 25.89 -7.77 11.81
C TYR A 7 26.49 -8.35 10.52
N ILE A 8 27.02 -9.58 10.60
CA ILE A 8 27.51 -10.33 9.44
C ILE A 8 26.47 -11.42 9.11
N PRO A 9 25.84 -11.38 7.92
CA PRO A 9 24.82 -12.34 7.52
C PRO A 9 25.40 -13.77 7.46
N PRO A 10 24.60 -14.81 7.73
CA PRO A 10 25.07 -16.20 7.81
C PRO A 10 25.84 -16.67 6.58
N SER A 11 25.44 -16.24 5.38
CA SER A 11 26.11 -16.57 4.11
C SER A 11 27.52 -16.02 3.96
N LYS A 12 27.92 -15.04 4.78
CA LYS A 12 29.25 -14.41 4.78
C LYS A 12 30.10 -14.79 5.98
N ARG A 13 29.65 -15.73 6.82
CA ARG A 13 30.42 -16.21 7.97
C ARG A 13 31.47 -17.21 7.48
N ALA A 14 32.71 -17.05 7.94
CA ALA A 14 33.75 -18.04 7.73
C ALA A 14 33.27 -19.41 8.27
N GLY A 15 33.28 -20.44 7.43
CA GLY A 15 32.79 -21.78 7.77
C GLY A 15 31.32 -22.06 7.40
N TYR A 16 30.61 -21.14 6.72
CA TYR A 16 29.28 -21.44 6.19
C TYR A 16 29.37 -22.44 5.03
N VAL A 17 29.06 -23.70 5.32
CA VAL A 17 28.82 -24.74 4.31
C VAL A 17 27.32 -24.73 4.00
N PRO A 18 26.89 -24.41 2.76
CA PRO A 18 25.48 -24.54 2.40
C PRO A 18 25.08 -26.00 2.60
N SER A 19 24.22 -26.27 3.57
CA SER A 19 23.75 -27.64 3.84
C SER A 19 23.12 -28.21 2.57
N PRO A 20 23.68 -29.28 2.00
CA PRO A 20 22.95 -30.06 1.02
C PRO A 20 21.96 -30.91 1.81
N SER A 21 20.67 -30.56 1.72
CA SER A 21 19.57 -31.39 2.22
C SER A 21 19.51 -31.63 3.73
N SER A 22 19.04 -30.63 4.46
CA SER A 22 18.22 -30.82 5.66
C SER A 22 16.98 -29.95 5.49
N LEU A 23 15.98 -30.50 4.79
CA LEU A 23 14.66 -29.90 4.71
C LEU A 23 14.22 -29.59 6.15
N PRO A 24 13.85 -28.34 6.48
CA PRO A 24 13.23 -28.06 7.77
C PRO A 24 12.00 -28.97 7.92
N PRO A 25 11.62 -29.38 9.15
CA PRO A 25 10.38 -30.10 9.35
C PRO A 25 9.28 -29.30 8.65
N SER A 26 8.57 -29.98 7.72
CA SER A 26 7.52 -29.39 6.91
C SER A 26 6.69 -28.49 7.81
N ALA A 27 6.79 -27.18 7.63
CA ALA A 27 6.01 -26.23 8.39
C ALA A 27 4.58 -26.73 8.32
N ARG A 28 3.96 -27.03 9.47
CA ARG A 28 2.56 -27.44 9.57
C ARG A 28 1.82 -26.56 8.59
N ARG A 29 1.33 -27.15 7.49
CA ARG A 29 0.39 -26.46 6.60
C ARG A 29 -0.81 -26.21 7.50
N VAL A 30 -0.87 -25.01 8.08
CA VAL A 30 -2.12 -24.49 8.62
C VAL A 30 -3.08 -24.65 7.47
N SER A 31 -4.05 -25.55 7.66
CA SER A 31 -5.04 -25.90 6.65
C SER A 31 -5.67 -24.59 6.19
N ALA A 32 -5.34 -24.19 4.97
CA ALA A 32 -5.90 -23.01 4.37
C ALA A 32 -7.37 -23.31 4.13
N GLY A 33 -8.26 -22.56 4.76
CA GLY A 33 -9.66 -22.55 4.36
C GLY A 33 -9.74 -22.35 2.85
N ALA A 34 -10.54 -23.16 2.17
CA ALA A 34 -10.83 -23.00 0.76
C ALA A 34 -11.24 -21.53 0.55
N VAL A 35 -10.55 -20.84 -0.35
CA VAL A 35 -10.94 -19.49 -0.76
C VAL A 35 -12.29 -19.66 -1.45
N ASP A 36 -13.32 -19.10 -0.84
CA ASP A 36 -14.69 -19.18 -1.32
C ASP A 36 -14.73 -18.63 -2.76
N SER A 37 -15.18 -19.43 -3.72
CA SER A 37 -15.13 -19.11 -5.16
C SER A 37 -16.00 -17.91 -5.54
N ASN A 38 -16.76 -17.37 -4.58
CA ASN A 38 -17.67 -16.24 -4.76
C ASN A 38 -17.06 -14.88 -4.39
N ILE A 39 -15.82 -14.82 -3.90
CA ILE A 39 -15.19 -13.52 -3.57
C ILE A 39 -14.85 -12.80 -4.87
N LYS A 40 -15.47 -11.65 -5.12
CA LYS A 40 -15.10 -10.76 -6.24
C LYS A 40 -13.67 -10.29 -6.03
N THR A 41 -12.83 -10.51 -7.04
CA THR A 41 -11.41 -10.20 -7.00
C THR A 41 -11.10 -9.07 -7.97
N LEU A 42 -10.24 -8.15 -7.59
CA LEU A 42 -9.77 -7.07 -8.44
C LEU A 42 -8.26 -7.16 -8.61
N SER A 43 -7.79 -6.94 -9.82
CA SER A 43 -6.39 -6.68 -10.09
C SER A 43 -5.95 -5.34 -9.48
N TRP A 44 -4.64 -5.14 -9.42
CA TRP A 44 -4.04 -3.89 -8.96
C TRP A 44 -4.51 -2.68 -9.78
N ASP A 45 -4.53 -2.81 -11.11
CA ASP A 45 -4.99 -1.75 -12.01
C ASP A 45 -6.49 -1.48 -11.79
N GLU A 46 -7.31 -2.53 -11.66
CA GLU A 46 -8.76 -2.38 -11.40
C GLU A 46 -9.04 -1.73 -10.04
N LEU A 47 -8.27 -2.02 -9.00
CA LEU A 47 -8.38 -1.33 -7.70
C LEU A 47 -8.03 0.15 -7.84
N SER A 48 -6.92 0.46 -8.52
CA SER A 48 -6.50 1.83 -8.75
C SER A 48 -7.54 2.61 -9.55
N ASP A 49 -8.15 2.00 -10.57
CA ASP A 49 -9.18 2.62 -11.40
C ASP A 49 -10.49 2.80 -10.64
N HIS A 50 -10.88 1.80 -9.84
CA HIS A 50 -12.12 1.80 -9.05
C HIS A 50 -12.11 2.88 -7.98
N PHE A 51 -11.00 3.00 -7.25
CA PHE A 51 -10.82 3.99 -6.19
C PHE A 51 -10.22 5.31 -6.67
N GLN A 52 -9.78 5.41 -7.93
CA GLN A 52 -9.10 6.59 -8.50
C GLN A 52 -7.74 6.94 -7.88
N HIS A 53 -7.29 6.16 -6.89
CA HIS A 53 -6.10 6.46 -6.11
C HIS A 53 -4.98 5.48 -6.46
N PRO A 54 -3.88 5.94 -7.09
CA PRO A 54 -2.74 5.08 -7.38
C PRO A 54 -2.16 4.49 -6.07
N GLN A 55 -2.04 3.17 -6.05
CA GLN A 55 -1.46 2.46 -4.91
C GLN A 55 0.06 2.55 -4.94
N ASP A 56 0.64 3.22 -3.97
CA ASP A 56 2.11 3.25 -3.82
C ASP A 56 2.65 2.18 -2.85
N SER A 57 1.81 1.70 -1.92
CA SER A 57 2.25 0.78 -0.85
C SER A 57 1.08 0.07 -0.15
N THR A 58 1.34 -0.62 0.98
CA THR A 58 0.31 -1.17 1.88
C THR A 58 -0.83 -0.18 2.18
N PHE A 59 -0.52 1.10 2.36
CA PHE A 59 -1.51 2.15 2.58
C PHE A 59 -1.63 2.99 1.31
N THR A 60 -2.86 3.11 0.80
CA THR A 60 -3.19 4.03 -0.28
C THR A 60 -3.94 5.21 0.29
N TYR A 61 -3.47 6.41 -0.03
CA TYR A 61 -4.10 7.67 0.35
C TYR A 61 -4.92 8.22 -0.81
N PHE A 62 -5.84 9.14 -0.54
CA PHE A 62 -6.46 9.90 -1.62
C PHE A 62 -5.38 10.63 -2.42
N SER A 63 -5.39 10.49 -3.74
CA SER A 63 -4.37 11.03 -4.63
C SER A 63 -4.91 11.11 -6.05
N TYR A 64 -4.43 12.05 -6.85
CA TYR A 64 -4.84 12.06 -8.25
C TYR A 64 -4.25 10.86 -9.00
N PRO A 65 -4.99 10.32 -9.99
CA PRO A 65 -4.45 9.31 -10.87
C PRO A 65 -3.20 9.86 -11.57
N LEU A 66 -2.15 9.04 -11.61
CA LEU A 66 -0.95 9.39 -12.36
C LEU A 66 -1.32 9.53 -13.84
N PRO A 67 -0.74 10.50 -14.56
CA PRO A 67 -0.94 10.58 -16.00
C PRO A 67 -0.51 9.26 -16.64
N PRO A 68 -1.21 8.79 -17.69
CA PRO A 68 -0.84 7.55 -18.37
C PRO A 68 0.63 7.62 -18.75
N ARG A 69 1.42 6.65 -18.28
CA ARG A 69 2.83 6.59 -18.67
C ARG A 69 2.88 6.40 -20.19
N PRO A 70 3.64 7.23 -20.94
CA PRO A 70 3.77 7.03 -22.37
C PRO A 70 4.28 5.60 -22.59
N ARG A 71 3.55 4.81 -23.38
CA ARG A 71 3.99 3.46 -23.72
C ARG A 71 5.36 3.60 -24.38
N TYR A 72 6.36 2.93 -23.83
CA TYR A 72 7.69 2.93 -24.42
C TYR A 72 7.60 2.21 -25.76
N ILE A 73 7.45 2.99 -26.83
CA ILE A 73 7.54 2.46 -28.19
C ILE A 73 9.02 2.15 -28.37
N ARG A 74 9.34 0.85 -28.40
CA ARG A 74 10.69 0.39 -28.71
C ARG A 74 11.02 0.92 -30.10
N ARG A 75 11.84 1.97 -30.14
CA ARG A 75 12.29 2.53 -31.42
C ARG A 75 13.12 1.47 -32.12
N GLU A 76 12.89 1.31 -33.42
CA GLU A 76 13.71 0.44 -34.26
C GLU A 76 15.18 0.89 -34.18
N TYR A 77 16.10 -0.08 -34.17
CA TYR A 77 17.52 0.22 -34.05
C TYR A 77 17.96 0.94 -35.32
N ASP A 78 18.44 2.17 -35.16
CA ASP A 78 18.95 3.00 -36.24
C ASP A 78 20.46 3.18 -36.03
N PRO A 79 21.31 2.55 -36.87
CA PRO A 79 22.76 2.64 -36.73
C PRO A 79 23.32 4.03 -37.03
N SER A 80 22.53 4.92 -37.65
CA SER A 80 22.91 6.30 -37.91
C SER A 80 22.68 7.23 -36.70
N ARG A 81 21.97 6.76 -35.66
CA ARG A 81 21.78 7.53 -34.42
C ARG A 81 23.03 7.51 -33.57
N THR A 82 23.64 8.68 -33.46
CA THR A 82 24.69 8.97 -32.50
C THR A 82 24.10 9.68 -31.26
N PRO A 83 24.82 9.73 -30.13
CA PRO A 83 24.39 10.52 -28.97
C PRO A 83 24.06 11.98 -29.29
N GLU A 84 24.76 12.58 -30.26
CA GLU A 84 24.61 13.98 -30.68
C GLU A 84 23.40 14.23 -31.57
N THR A 85 22.94 13.20 -32.30
CA THR A 85 21.78 13.27 -33.21
C THR A 85 20.51 12.71 -32.59
N THR A 86 20.62 12.09 -31.41
CA THR A 86 19.46 11.58 -30.67
C THR A 86 18.74 12.76 -30.03
N PRO A 87 17.48 13.07 -30.43
CA PRO A 87 16.74 14.12 -29.77
C PRO A 87 16.57 13.78 -28.30
N LEU A 88 16.77 14.77 -27.43
CA LEU A 88 16.52 14.61 -26.01
C LEU A 88 15.10 14.10 -25.81
N PRO A 89 14.87 13.22 -24.83
CA PRO A 89 13.52 12.84 -24.47
C PRO A 89 12.75 14.13 -24.11
N PRO A 90 11.45 14.21 -24.45
CA PRO A 90 10.63 15.32 -23.97
C PRO A 90 10.75 15.38 -22.45
N SER A 91 10.77 16.61 -21.91
CA SER A 91 10.74 16.81 -20.46
C SER A 91 9.59 16.00 -19.87
N PRO A 92 9.79 15.32 -18.73
CA PRO A 92 8.70 14.60 -18.09
C PRO A 92 7.57 15.58 -17.77
N PRO A 93 6.30 15.14 -17.84
CA PRO A 93 5.20 15.98 -17.43
C PRO A 93 5.41 16.41 -15.96
N PRO A 94 4.93 17.59 -15.56
CA PRO A 94 4.99 18.00 -14.16
C PRO A 94 4.28 16.96 -13.28
N PRO A 95 4.74 16.75 -12.04
CA PRO A 95 4.02 15.89 -11.11
C PRO A 95 2.60 16.41 -10.91
N PRO A 96 1.61 15.53 -10.67
CA PRO A 96 0.26 15.98 -10.37
C PRO A 96 0.26 16.86 -9.10
N PRO A 97 -0.70 17.79 -8.97
CA PRO A 97 -0.86 18.55 -7.74
C PRO A 97 -1.11 17.63 -6.55
N ILE A 98 -0.94 18.14 -5.34
CA ILE A 98 -1.25 17.39 -4.13
C ILE A 98 -2.78 17.35 -3.95
N HIS A 99 -3.34 16.15 -3.75
CA HIS A 99 -4.77 16.01 -3.47
C HIS A 99 -5.12 16.65 -2.12
N PRO A 100 -6.24 17.38 -1.99
CA PRO A 100 -6.59 18.06 -0.74
C PRO A 100 -6.78 17.11 0.45
N LEU A 101 -7.16 15.86 0.18
CA LEU A 101 -7.33 14.78 1.16
C LEU A 101 -6.14 13.80 1.25
N ASN A 102 -4.94 14.18 0.79
CA ASN A 102 -3.79 13.27 0.65
C ASN A 102 -3.23 12.66 1.94
N ASN A 103 -3.74 13.10 3.08
CA ASN A 103 -3.45 12.62 4.42
C ASN A 103 -4.45 11.53 4.87
N ILE A 104 -5.55 11.34 4.13
CA ILE A 104 -6.59 10.35 4.44
C ILE A 104 -6.31 9.05 3.69
N VAL A 105 -6.32 7.93 4.41
CA VAL A 105 -6.19 6.58 3.85
C VAL A 105 -7.47 6.20 3.12
N SER A 106 -7.39 5.94 1.82
CA SER A 106 -8.52 5.44 1.04
C SER A 106 -8.75 3.95 1.28
N TYR A 107 -7.70 3.13 1.16
CA TYR A 107 -7.78 1.69 1.39
C TYR A 107 -6.42 1.10 1.79
N ILE A 108 -6.44 -0.13 2.30
CA ILE A 108 -5.26 -0.87 2.72
C ILE A 108 -5.14 -2.15 1.90
N CYS A 109 -3.95 -2.43 1.38
CA CYS A 109 -3.63 -3.66 0.67
C CYS A 109 -2.63 -4.53 1.45
N ILE A 110 -3.01 -5.77 1.70
CA ILE A 110 -2.22 -6.75 2.42
C ILE A 110 -1.63 -7.73 1.42
N PHE A 111 -0.35 -7.55 1.15
CA PHE A 111 0.41 -8.44 0.29
C PHE A 111 0.71 -9.76 0.99
N GLN A 112 0.81 -10.82 0.19
CA GLN A 112 1.11 -12.15 0.70
C GLN A 112 2.43 -12.16 1.49
N ASN A 113 2.39 -12.66 2.72
CA ASN A 113 3.52 -12.76 3.65
C ASN A 113 4.14 -11.42 4.07
N ALA A 114 3.59 -10.27 3.67
CA ALA A 114 4.16 -8.97 4.00
C ALA A 114 3.94 -8.55 5.46
N HIS A 115 2.94 -9.12 6.14
CA HIS A 115 2.54 -8.76 7.51
C HIS A 115 2.29 -10.05 8.31
N PRO A 116 3.31 -10.59 8.99
CA PRO A 116 3.25 -11.93 9.56
C PRO A 116 2.28 -12.07 10.73
N ALA A 117 2.04 -10.99 11.48
CA ALA A 117 1.12 -10.95 12.62
C ALA A 117 -0.29 -10.45 12.24
N TRP A 118 -0.61 -10.35 10.94
CA TRP A 118 -1.93 -9.89 10.49
C TRP A 118 -3.06 -10.82 10.91
N ASP A 119 -2.91 -12.12 10.66
CA ASP A 119 -3.97 -13.10 10.89
C ASP A 119 -4.20 -13.38 12.39
N THR A 120 -3.19 -13.13 13.23
CA THR A 120 -3.25 -13.35 14.68
C THR A 120 -3.71 -12.11 15.44
N ASP A 121 -3.09 -10.97 15.15
CA ASP A 121 -3.16 -9.78 16.01
C ASP A 121 -3.71 -8.54 15.28
N GLY A 122 -4.03 -8.66 13.98
CA GLY A 122 -4.42 -7.52 13.16
C GLY A 122 -3.29 -6.51 13.00
N GLU A 123 -2.04 -6.95 13.09
CA GLU A 123 -0.89 -6.05 13.08
C GLU A 123 -0.37 -5.77 11.66
N LEU A 124 -0.13 -4.49 11.36
CA LEU A 124 0.53 -4.04 10.12
C LEU A 124 1.81 -3.27 10.43
N TRP A 125 2.84 -3.53 9.63
CA TRP A 125 4.15 -2.91 9.79
C TRP A 125 4.52 -2.15 8.52
N THR A 126 4.80 -0.86 8.63
CA THR A 126 5.21 -0.04 7.48
C THR A 126 6.29 0.98 7.83
N HIS A 127 7.21 1.21 6.90
CA HIS A 127 8.13 2.35 6.92
C HIS A 127 7.81 3.39 5.85
N SER A 128 7.12 3.01 4.76
CA SER A 128 7.05 3.83 3.55
C SER A 128 6.13 5.05 3.69
N ASN A 129 5.13 4.95 4.58
CA ASN A 129 4.18 6.01 4.91
C ASN A 129 4.19 6.32 6.41
N ALA A 130 5.28 5.97 7.11
CA ALA A 130 5.39 6.16 8.55
C ALA A 130 5.17 7.63 8.93
N ASP A 131 5.78 8.56 8.20
CA ASP A 131 5.70 9.99 8.50
C ASP A 131 4.26 10.52 8.44
N LYS A 132 3.50 10.18 7.39
CA LYS A 132 2.09 10.57 7.25
C LYS A 132 1.22 10.03 8.39
N LEU A 133 1.43 8.77 8.77
CA LEU A 133 0.68 8.13 9.85
C LEU A 133 1.04 8.74 11.21
N LEU A 134 2.31 9.09 11.43
CA LEU A 134 2.79 9.75 12.64
C LEU A 134 2.27 11.17 12.77
N GLU A 135 2.23 11.92 11.67
CA GLU A 135 1.67 13.27 11.62
C GLU A 135 0.18 13.23 11.99
N ASP A 136 -0.60 12.36 11.35
CA ASP A 136 -2.01 12.20 11.66
C ASP A 136 -2.25 11.73 13.10
N TRP A 137 -1.43 10.78 13.60
CA TRP A 137 -1.53 10.28 14.97
C TRP A 137 -1.28 11.35 16.04
N LYS A 138 -0.39 12.30 15.76
CA LYS A 138 -0.09 13.44 16.65
C LYS A 138 -1.09 14.59 16.48
N GLY A 139 -1.72 14.70 15.32
CA GLY A 139 -2.65 15.74 14.95
C GLY A 139 -4.11 15.33 15.13
N LEU A 140 -4.90 15.49 14.06
CA LEU A 140 -6.36 15.34 14.05
C LEU A 140 -6.83 13.87 14.15
N ARG A 141 -5.95 12.91 13.92
CA ARG A 141 -6.22 11.46 13.98
C ARG A 141 -7.35 11.02 13.05
N GLN A 142 -7.43 11.61 11.86
CA GLN A 142 -8.48 11.37 10.88
C GLN A 142 -8.48 9.93 10.35
N ASN A 143 -7.35 9.22 10.39
CA ASN A 143 -7.29 7.81 9.97
C ASN A 143 -7.58 6.80 11.09
N PHE A 144 -7.71 7.27 12.32
CA PHE A 144 -7.92 6.43 13.48
C PHE A 144 -9.40 6.40 13.85
N SER A 145 -9.86 5.29 14.43
CA SER A 145 -11.26 5.14 14.87
C SER A 145 -12.32 5.20 13.75
N ARG A 146 -11.93 5.13 12.48
CA ARG A 146 -12.85 5.04 11.33
C ARG A 146 -12.69 3.74 10.54
N PRO A 147 -13.76 3.26 9.87
CA PRO A 147 -13.66 2.11 8.97
C PRO A 147 -12.81 2.43 7.74
N VAL A 148 -11.89 1.54 7.41
CA VAL A 148 -11.07 1.55 6.21
C VAL A 148 -11.20 0.19 5.53
N PRO A 149 -11.43 0.13 4.20
CA PRO A 149 -11.54 -1.13 3.50
C PRO A 149 -10.16 -1.76 3.37
N VAL A 150 -10.08 -3.04 3.71
CA VAL A 150 -8.86 -3.84 3.59
C VAL A 150 -9.03 -4.84 2.46
N PHE A 151 -8.05 -4.88 1.58
CA PHE A 151 -7.93 -5.82 0.48
C PHE A 151 -6.75 -6.75 0.73
N ARG A 152 -6.93 -8.05 0.50
CA ARG A 152 -5.90 -9.07 0.73
C ARG A 152 -5.53 -9.74 -0.57
N ALA A 153 -4.22 -9.82 -0.84
CA ALA A 153 -3.70 -10.55 -1.99
C ALA A 153 -4.13 -12.02 -1.93
N ILE A 154 -4.67 -12.52 -3.04
CA ILE A 154 -5.11 -13.91 -3.16
C ILE A 154 -3.89 -14.81 -3.28
N ARG A 155 -3.92 -15.95 -2.61
CA ARG A 155 -2.80 -16.90 -2.62
C ARG A 155 -2.43 -17.28 -4.06
N GLY A 156 -1.15 -17.10 -4.40
CA GLY A 156 -0.63 -17.44 -5.73
C GLY A 156 -0.72 -16.29 -6.73
N SER A 157 -1.39 -15.19 -6.38
CA SER A 157 -1.34 -13.95 -7.14
C SER A 157 -0.68 -12.84 -6.32
N LYS A 158 0.17 -12.05 -6.97
CA LYS A 158 0.78 -10.85 -6.37
C LYS A 158 0.01 -9.57 -6.69
N SER A 159 -0.87 -9.64 -7.68
CA SER A 159 -1.53 -8.48 -8.28
C SER A 159 -3.06 -8.58 -8.22
N VAL A 160 -3.61 -9.64 -7.63
CA VAL A 160 -5.06 -9.84 -7.49
C VAL A 160 -5.41 -9.85 -6.02
N PHE A 161 -6.40 -9.05 -5.67
CA PHE A 161 -6.83 -8.81 -4.30
C PHE A 161 -8.31 -9.09 -4.15
N GLY A 162 -8.69 -9.71 -3.04
CA GLY A 162 -10.07 -9.83 -2.62
C GLY A 162 -10.38 -8.82 -1.52
N PHE A 163 -11.61 -8.31 -1.49
CA PHE A 163 -12.07 -7.53 -0.35
C PHE A 163 -12.06 -8.41 0.91
N TYR A 164 -11.26 -8.03 1.89
CA TYR A 164 -11.08 -8.79 3.12
C TYR A 164 -12.05 -8.32 4.21
N GLY A 165 -12.62 -7.13 4.07
CA GLY A 165 -13.59 -6.50 4.96
C GLY A 165 -13.13 -5.16 5.50
N TRP A 166 -13.96 -4.57 6.35
CA TRP A 166 -13.69 -3.27 6.98
C TRP A 166 -12.93 -3.40 8.29
N TRP A 167 -11.95 -2.51 8.49
CA TRP A 167 -11.08 -2.49 9.68
C TRP A 167 -10.91 -1.07 10.20
N ILE A 168 -10.59 -0.95 11.49
CA ILE A 168 -10.32 0.31 12.17
C ILE A 168 -8.87 0.28 12.64
N ILE A 169 -8.12 1.34 12.31
CA ILE A 169 -6.80 1.57 12.90
C ILE A 169 -7.02 2.05 14.33
N GLN A 170 -6.62 1.23 15.29
CA GLN A 170 -6.86 1.48 16.71
C GLN A 170 -5.69 2.20 17.37
N ASP A 171 -4.47 1.76 17.07
CA ASP A 171 -3.27 2.22 17.74
C ASP A 171 -2.06 2.27 16.80
N LEU A 172 -1.10 3.13 17.14
CA LEU A 172 0.17 3.30 16.45
C LEU A 172 1.32 3.30 17.45
N GLU A 173 2.21 2.33 17.27
CA GLU A 173 3.46 2.22 18.00
C GLU A 173 4.64 2.58 17.08
N VAL A 174 5.52 3.47 17.55
CA VAL A 174 6.76 3.80 16.85
C VAL A 174 7.82 2.79 17.23
N VAL A 175 8.33 2.06 16.24
CA VAL A 175 9.37 1.06 16.45
C VAL A 175 10.71 1.65 15.99
N PRO A 176 11.64 1.93 16.93
CA PRO A 176 12.92 2.54 16.58
C PRO A 176 13.73 1.66 15.64
N ALA A 177 14.50 2.33 14.78
CA ALA A 177 15.56 1.71 13.99
C ALA A 177 16.51 0.92 14.90
N GLY A 178 17.00 -0.22 14.42
CA GLY A 178 17.96 -1.03 15.17
C GLY A 178 17.38 -1.83 16.35
N SER A 179 16.09 -1.69 16.69
CA SER A 179 15.48 -2.35 17.84
C SER A 179 15.40 -3.87 17.69
N ASP A 180 15.42 -4.60 18.81
CA ASP A 180 15.30 -6.05 18.82
C ASP A 180 13.94 -6.53 18.30
N GLU A 181 12.88 -5.75 18.52
CA GLU A 181 11.57 -6.04 17.95
C GLU A 181 11.58 -5.93 16.43
N LEU A 182 12.11 -4.83 15.88
CA LEU A 182 12.27 -4.67 14.44
C LEU A 182 13.09 -5.81 13.84
N LYS A 183 14.17 -6.20 14.49
CA LYS A 183 15.03 -7.33 14.07
C LYS A 183 14.25 -8.64 14.01
N ARG A 184 13.44 -8.94 15.04
CA ARG A 184 12.58 -10.13 15.07
C ARG A 184 11.58 -10.11 13.92
N MET A 185 10.88 -9.00 13.71
CA MET A 185 9.91 -8.85 12.64
C MET A 185 10.56 -9.02 11.25
N LEU A 186 11.68 -8.35 10.99
CA LEU A 186 12.38 -8.43 9.69
C LEU A 186 12.86 -9.86 9.41
N LYS A 187 13.35 -10.56 10.44
CA LYS A 187 13.71 -11.97 10.33
C LYS A 187 12.52 -12.83 9.91
N VAL A 188 11.34 -12.62 10.50
CA VAL A 188 10.13 -13.34 10.09
C VAL A 188 9.77 -13.02 8.64
N LYS A 189 9.89 -11.76 8.20
CA LYS A 189 9.67 -11.38 6.77
C LYS A 189 10.66 -12.05 5.82
N GLU A 190 11.91 -12.23 6.24
CA GLU A 190 12.92 -12.96 5.48
C GLU A 190 12.57 -14.45 5.38
N ASP A 191 12.28 -15.09 6.51
CA ASP A 191 11.96 -16.52 6.62
C ASP A 191 10.70 -16.89 5.81
N THR A 192 9.70 -15.99 5.80
CA THR A 192 8.44 -16.14 5.05
C THR A 192 8.52 -15.70 3.59
N ARG A 193 9.67 -15.22 3.13
CA ARG A 193 9.89 -14.71 1.75
C ARG A 193 8.89 -13.64 1.35
N ALA A 194 8.62 -12.69 2.25
CA ALA A 194 7.71 -11.56 2.03
C ALA A 194 8.01 -10.77 0.74
N TYR A 195 9.29 -10.72 0.34
CA TYR A 195 9.75 -10.00 -0.86
C TYR A 195 9.88 -10.90 -2.10
N GLY A 196 9.25 -12.08 -2.08
CA GLY A 196 9.31 -13.06 -3.16
C GLY A 196 10.56 -13.93 -3.13
N ARG A 197 10.70 -14.78 -4.16
CA ARG A 197 11.76 -15.82 -4.22
C ARG A 197 13.18 -15.25 -4.25
N ALA A 198 13.36 -14.10 -4.89
CA ALA A 198 14.66 -13.44 -4.98
C ALA A 198 15.10 -12.78 -3.65
N GLY A 199 14.16 -12.59 -2.71
CA GLY A 199 14.42 -11.89 -1.46
C GLY A 199 14.79 -10.42 -1.68
N ARG A 200 15.40 -9.81 -0.66
CA ARG A 200 16.01 -8.48 -0.74
C ARG A 200 17.53 -8.60 -0.75
N THR A 201 18.18 -7.62 -1.35
CA THR A 201 19.64 -7.47 -1.24
C THR A 201 20.04 -7.15 0.20
N ALA A 202 21.27 -7.48 0.58
CA ALA A 202 21.79 -7.16 1.92
C ALA A 202 21.72 -5.66 2.23
N GLY A 203 22.00 -4.79 1.24
CA GLY A 203 21.89 -3.34 1.41
C GLY A 203 20.44 -2.90 1.66
N ALA A 204 19.47 -3.47 0.94
CA ALA A 204 18.07 -3.16 1.16
C ALA A 204 17.56 -3.66 2.52
N TRP A 205 18.08 -4.78 3.03
CA TRP A 205 17.80 -5.24 4.39
C TRP A 205 18.38 -4.30 5.45
N GLN A 206 19.65 -3.90 5.29
CA GLN A 206 20.31 -2.96 6.18
C GLN A 206 19.54 -1.64 6.24
N GLN A 207 19.17 -1.09 5.08
CA GLN A 207 18.37 0.13 5.00
C GLN A 207 17.05 -0.02 5.75
N SER A 208 16.32 -1.13 5.57
CA SER A 208 15.08 -1.37 6.32
C SER A 208 15.30 -1.50 7.82
N PHE A 209 16.43 -2.02 8.28
CA PHE A 209 16.75 -2.11 9.71
C PHE A 209 17.17 -0.77 10.32
N GLU A 210 17.79 0.10 9.54
CA GLU A 210 18.21 1.45 9.92
C GLU A 210 17.08 2.49 9.82
N THR A 211 15.95 2.14 9.21
CA THR A 211 14.79 3.01 9.08
C THR A 211 13.85 2.83 10.28
N THR A 212 13.21 3.91 10.73
CA THR A 212 12.13 3.84 11.72
C THR A 212 10.88 3.22 11.11
N TRP A 213 10.22 2.34 11.86
CA TRP A 213 8.97 1.71 11.44
C TRP A 213 7.82 2.18 12.32
N VAL A 214 6.61 2.09 11.77
CA VAL A 214 5.39 2.13 12.56
C VAL A 214 4.73 0.76 12.55
N LYS A 215 4.30 0.35 13.73
CA LYS A 215 3.50 -0.84 13.97
C LYS A 215 2.09 -0.37 14.31
N LEU A 216 1.13 -0.84 13.54
CA LEU A 216 -0.28 -0.47 13.68
C LEU A 216 -1.06 -1.68 14.17
N ARG A 217 -1.97 -1.44 15.11
CA ARG A 217 -2.96 -2.43 15.52
C ARG A 217 -4.30 -2.12 14.88
N LEU A 218 -4.83 -3.07 14.13
CA LEU A 218 -6.13 -2.94 13.48
C LEU A 218 -7.12 -3.93 14.11
N VAL A 219 -8.37 -3.49 14.21
CA VAL A 219 -9.48 -4.34 14.63
C VAL A 219 -10.56 -4.35 13.57
N ARG A 220 -11.34 -5.43 13.49
CA ARG A 220 -12.50 -5.49 12.59
C ARG A 220 -13.47 -4.35 12.93
N ALA A 221 -13.93 -3.63 11.91
CA ALA A 221 -14.98 -2.65 12.12
C ALA A 221 -16.27 -3.37 12.56
N PRO A 222 -17.02 -2.83 13.54
CA PRO A 222 -18.32 -3.37 13.89
C PRO A 222 -19.27 -3.26 12.68
N PRO A 223 -20.31 -4.11 12.60
CA PRO A 223 -21.26 -4.06 11.48
C PRO A 223 -22.04 -2.74 11.43
N THR A 224 -22.21 -2.09 12.58
CA THR A 224 -22.88 -0.81 12.76
C THR A 224 -21.99 0.14 13.54
N GLY A 225 -22.04 1.44 13.25
CA GLY A 225 -21.25 2.45 13.94
C GLY A 225 -22.00 3.77 14.09
N LYS A 226 -21.33 4.76 14.67
CA LYS A 226 -21.91 6.10 14.88
C LYS A 226 -22.36 6.78 13.58
N HIS A 227 -21.66 6.50 12.48
CA HIS A 227 -21.84 7.18 11.19
C HIS A 227 -22.36 6.25 10.09
N TYR A 228 -22.70 4.99 10.40
CA TYR A 228 -23.19 4.02 9.43
C TYR A 228 -24.07 2.97 10.09
N THR A 229 -25.16 2.60 9.42
CA THR A 229 -26.04 1.49 9.83
C THR A 229 -25.57 0.15 9.29
N GLU A 230 -24.91 0.16 8.13
CA GLU A 230 -24.32 -1.01 7.49
C GLU A 230 -23.09 -0.61 6.69
N LEU A 231 -22.12 -1.52 6.59
CA LEU A 231 -20.93 -1.35 5.78
C LEU A 231 -21.08 -2.13 4.47
N LYS A 232 -21.22 -1.40 3.36
CA LYS A 232 -21.33 -1.95 2.00
C LYS A 232 -19.97 -2.46 1.53
N ASP A 233 -19.96 -3.45 0.65
CA ASP A 233 -18.73 -3.85 -0.04
C ASP A 233 -18.34 -2.72 -1.01
N PRO A 234 -17.16 -2.09 -0.85
CA PRO A 234 -16.76 -0.97 -1.69
C PRO A 234 -16.65 -1.35 -3.18
N ILE A 235 -16.45 -2.63 -3.52
CA ILE A 235 -16.39 -3.13 -4.90
C ILE A 235 -17.78 -3.10 -5.58
N THR A 236 -18.86 -3.06 -4.80
CA THR A 236 -20.24 -3.02 -5.32
C THR A 236 -20.72 -1.60 -5.63
N LEU A 237 -20.06 -0.60 -5.08
CA LEU A 237 -20.34 0.81 -5.33
C LEU A 237 -19.82 1.24 -6.71
N LYS A 238 -20.38 2.30 -7.28
CA LYS A 238 -19.89 2.83 -8.55
C LYS A 238 -18.52 3.50 -8.36
N GLY A 239 -17.45 2.88 -8.89
CA GLY A 239 -16.11 3.46 -8.93
C GLY A 239 -15.89 4.45 -10.08
N GLY A 240 -14.66 4.95 -10.23
CA GLY A 240 -14.26 5.87 -11.30
C GLY A 240 -14.39 7.36 -10.96
N LYS A 241 -14.24 8.25 -11.96
CA LYS A 241 -14.18 9.72 -11.76
C LYS A 241 -15.51 10.24 -11.24
N GLY A 242 -15.49 10.90 -10.08
CA GLY A 242 -16.71 11.31 -9.37
C GLY A 242 -17.53 10.12 -8.86
N GLY A 243 -16.86 8.99 -8.58
CA GLY A 243 -17.48 7.76 -8.14
C GLY A 243 -18.08 7.86 -6.74
N GLU A 244 -19.05 6.99 -6.45
CA GLU A 244 -19.73 6.89 -5.17
C GLU A 244 -18.81 6.38 -4.05
N VAL A 245 -17.73 5.68 -4.42
CA VAL A 245 -16.80 5.03 -3.48
C VAL A 245 -16.11 6.04 -2.58
N GLU A 246 -15.51 7.09 -3.15
CA GLU A 246 -14.76 8.11 -2.39
C GLU A 246 -15.66 8.81 -1.37
N ARG A 247 -16.82 9.28 -1.84
CA ARG A 247 -17.81 9.93 -0.99
C ARG A 247 -18.27 8.99 0.13
N TYR A 248 -18.58 7.74 -0.21
CA TYR A 248 -19.02 6.74 0.77
C TYR A 248 -17.96 6.50 1.85
N LEU A 249 -16.67 6.43 1.50
CA LEU A 249 -15.59 6.27 2.47
C LEU A 249 -15.55 7.40 3.50
N LEU A 250 -15.81 8.65 3.08
CA LEU A 250 -15.84 9.80 3.97
C LEU A 250 -17.13 9.83 4.81
N GLU A 251 -18.28 9.48 4.22
CA GLU A 251 -19.59 9.46 4.89
C GLU A 251 -19.61 8.49 6.07
N ILE A 252 -19.22 7.23 5.86
CA ILE A 252 -19.17 6.23 6.94
C ILE A 252 -18.12 6.55 8.01
N SER A 253 -17.21 7.47 7.71
CA SER A 253 -16.16 7.93 8.61
C SER A 253 -16.56 9.19 9.38
N GLY A 254 -17.71 9.81 9.06
CA GLY A 254 -18.16 11.05 9.69
C GLY A 254 -17.34 12.29 9.31
N LEU A 255 -16.65 12.25 8.17
CA LEU A 255 -15.73 13.28 7.67
C LEU A 255 -16.47 14.29 6.77
N GLN A 256 -17.36 15.10 7.35
CA GLN A 256 -18.25 16.00 6.61
C GLN A 256 -17.53 17.20 5.98
N ASP A 257 -16.50 17.71 6.65
CA ASP A 257 -15.69 18.81 6.13
C ASP A 257 -14.93 18.35 4.88
N GLU A 258 -14.39 17.12 4.91
CA GLU A 258 -13.70 16.49 3.79
C GLU A 258 -14.62 16.18 2.61
N ILE A 259 -15.89 15.84 2.87
CA ILE A 259 -16.91 15.68 1.82
C ILE A 259 -17.14 17.02 1.11
N SER A 260 -17.24 18.11 1.87
CA SER A 260 -17.43 19.45 1.29
C SER A 260 -16.23 19.84 0.42
N ILE A 261 -15.01 19.58 0.89
CA ILE A 261 -13.78 19.78 0.12
C ILE A 261 -13.78 18.93 -1.17
N LEU A 262 -14.22 17.67 -1.09
CA LEU A 262 -14.29 16.78 -2.25
C LEU A 262 -15.32 17.29 -3.29
N ASP A 263 -16.47 17.77 -2.83
CA ASP A 263 -17.53 18.29 -3.69
C ASP A 263 -17.10 19.58 -4.40
N GLU A 264 -16.52 20.54 -3.67
CA GLU A 264 -15.95 21.77 -4.25
C GLU A 264 -14.88 21.46 -5.29
N HIS A 265 -14.04 20.47 -5.01
CA HIS A 265 -13.00 20.03 -5.93
C HIS A 265 -13.57 19.44 -7.23
N HIS A 266 -14.58 18.58 -7.13
CA HIS A 266 -15.24 18.00 -8.29
C HIS A 266 -15.98 19.03 -9.15
N GLU A 267 -16.53 20.08 -8.56
CA GLU A 267 -17.13 21.20 -9.31
C GLU A 267 -16.09 21.99 -10.10
N HIS A 268 -14.92 22.25 -9.50
CA HIS A 268 -13.82 22.93 -10.18
C HIS A 268 -13.27 22.12 -11.37
N ASP A 269 -13.19 20.79 -11.24
CA ASP A 269 -12.76 19.93 -12.35
C ASP A 269 -13.76 19.88 -13.51
N LYS A 270 -15.07 19.88 -13.21
CA LYS A 270 -16.12 19.91 -14.24
C LYS A 270 -16.06 21.20 -15.06
N THR A 271 -15.97 22.34 -14.39
CA THR A 271 -15.94 23.66 -15.05
C THR A 271 -14.69 23.85 -15.92
N ASN A 272 -13.53 23.31 -15.53
CA ASN A 272 -12.31 23.36 -16.35
C ASN A 272 -12.38 22.48 -17.60
N ASN A 273 -13.03 21.30 -17.50
CA ASN A 273 -13.22 20.41 -18.65
C ASN A 273 -14.21 20.97 -19.68
N GLU A 274 -15.26 21.67 -19.25
CA GLU A 274 -16.20 22.33 -20.17
C GLU A 274 -15.51 23.46 -20.94
N ARG A 275 -14.75 24.31 -20.25
CA ARG A 275 -14.02 25.42 -20.89
C ARG A 275 -12.97 24.97 -21.91
N THR A 276 -12.34 23.82 -21.69
CA THR A 276 -11.37 23.25 -22.63
C THR A 276 -12.03 22.55 -23.83
N SER A 277 -13.28 22.10 -23.68
CA SER A 277 -14.05 21.50 -24.77
C SER A 277 -14.60 22.54 -25.75
N ASP A 278 -14.94 23.75 -25.29
CA ASP A 278 -15.43 24.84 -26.15
C ASP A 278 -14.35 25.53 -27.02
N GLN A 279 -13.07 25.18 -26.81
CA GLN A 279 -11.94 25.76 -27.55
C GLN A 279 -11.40 24.87 -28.69
N HIS A 280 -12.05 23.73 -28.96
CA HIS A 280 -11.67 22.78 -30.00
C HIS A 280 -12.83 22.48 -30.95
#